data_AF-A0A936CIE7-F1
#
_entry.id   AF-A0A936CIE7-F1
#
_cell.length_a   1.000
_cell.length_b   1.000
_cell.length_c   1.000
_cell.angle_alpha   90.00
_cell.angle_beta   90.00
_cell.angle_gamma   90.00
#
_symmetry.space_group_name_H-M   'P 1'
#
loop_
_entity.id
_entity.type
_entity.pdbx_description
1 polymer ?
#
loop_
_entity_poly.entity_id
_entity_poly.type
_entity_poly.pdbx_seq_one_letter_code
_entity_poly.pdbx_strand_id
1 'polypeptide(L)'
;MDGRLDNILLKLKSGNSITNDERDYIRSKISFYDDTEELEQAIRSFGLACSPTLDNIKIIEIFLSSKSDIVLSGAIKVLCANSYWGLVVSYIDTLKSFLKKEDAYELSETQIAVFSVLGEYLHKTSDPNMYEYIYSLFITELEEYKDNPDFFFKARLERMYHCLDTGIRGRIAEVEYRVGKLEFPKDINQNVIMDVVNIIKKKSYKKNVY
;
A
#
# COMPACT_ATOMS: atom_id res chain seq x y z
N MET A 1 -17.40 10.99 -17.01
CA MET A 1 -17.77 10.01 -15.97
C MET A 1 -19.10 10.43 -15.37
N ASP A 2 -19.98 9.49 -15.04
CA ASP A 2 -21.35 9.72 -14.54
C ASP A 2 -21.40 10.11 -13.04
N GLY A 3 -20.27 10.17 -12.34
CA GLY A 3 -20.19 10.54 -10.91
C GLY A 3 -20.92 9.60 -9.94
N ARG A 4 -21.60 8.56 -10.45
CA ARG A 4 -22.39 7.61 -9.67
C ARG A 4 -21.50 6.76 -8.76
N LEU A 5 -20.37 6.25 -9.27
CA LEU A 5 -19.43 5.47 -8.44
C LEU A 5 -18.76 6.33 -7.37
N ASP A 6 -18.41 7.59 -7.66
CA ASP A 6 -17.89 8.51 -6.67
C ASP A 6 -18.85 8.67 -5.48
N ASN A 7 -20.13 8.89 -5.78
CA ASN A 7 -21.18 9.02 -4.75
C ASN A 7 -21.34 7.74 -3.93
N ILE A 8 -21.31 6.58 -4.57
CA ILE A 8 -21.39 5.27 -3.90
C ILE A 8 -20.18 5.07 -2.98
N LEU A 9 -18.97 5.32 -3.47
CA LEU A 9 -17.74 5.15 -2.72
C LEU A 9 -17.68 6.09 -1.51
N LEU A 10 -18.13 7.34 -1.66
CA LEU A 10 -18.23 8.29 -0.56
C LEU A 10 -19.23 7.84 0.52
N LYS A 11 -20.40 7.32 0.12
CA LYS A 11 -21.37 6.74 1.07
C LYS A 11 -20.76 5.59 1.86
N LEU A 12 -20.11 4.64 1.18
CA LEU A 12 -19.49 3.47 1.81
C LEU A 12 -18.36 3.87 2.77
N LYS A 13 -17.48 4.81 2.37
CA LYS A 13 -16.42 5.34 3.25
C LYS A 13 -16.97 6.03 4.50
N SER A 14 -18.18 6.59 4.42
CA SER A 14 -18.86 7.22 5.54
C SER A 14 -19.63 6.23 6.42
N GLY A 15 -19.58 4.93 6.11
CA GLY A 15 -20.28 3.87 6.84
C GLY A 15 -21.77 3.71 6.49
N ASN A 16 -22.24 4.34 5.41
CA ASN A 16 -23.64 4.23 4.99
C ASN A 16 -23.89 2.95 4.19
N SER A 17 -25.10 2.40 4.34
CA SER A 17 -25.59 1.32 3.49
C SER A 17 -25.86 1.78 2.06
N ILE A 18 -25.68 0.88 1.11
CA ILE A 18 -26.02 1.08 -0.31
C ILE A 18 -27.24 0.24 -0.69
N THR A 19 -27.96 0.66 -1.73
CA THR A 19 -29.13 -0.05 -2.27
C THR A 19 -28.72 -1.29 -3.08
N ASN A 20 -29.68 -2.16 -3.40
CA ASN A 20 -29.44 -3.30 -4.29
C ASN A 20 -29.03 -2.83 -5.69
N ASP A 21 -29.68 -1.81 -6.24
CA ASP A 21 -29.32 -1.22 -7.55
C ASP A 21 -27.90 -0.66 -7.57
N GLU A 22 -27.42 -0.09 -6.46
CA GLU A 22 -26.03 0.36 -6.32
C GLU A 22 -25.05 -0.83 -6.29
N ARG A 23 -25.40 -1.93 -5.60
CA ARG A 23 -24.59 -3.17 -5.60
C ARG A 23 -24.50 -3.79 -6.98
N ASP A 24 -25.62 -3.90 -7.68
CA ASP A 24 -25.68 -4.48 -9.03
C ASP A 24 -24.91 -3.61 -10.02
N TYR A 25 -24.97 -2.29 -9.85
CA TYR A 25 -24.17 -1.36 -10.64
C TYR A 25 -22.66 -1.54 -10.41
N ILE A 26 -22.19 -1.65 -9.16
CA ILE A 26 -20.77 -1.95 -8.85
C ILE A 26 -20.34 -3.24 -9.55
N ARG A 27 -21.13 -4.32 -9.42
CA ARG A 27 -20.82 -5.63 -10.03
C ARG A 27 -20.76 -5.56 -11.55
N SER A 28 -21.67 -4.79 -12.16
CA SER A 28 -21.69 -4.60 -13.61
C SER A 28 -20.40 -3.94 -14.11
N LYS A 29 -19.85 -3.00 -13.33
CA LYS A 29 -18.62 -2.28 -13.66
C LYS A 29 -17.38 -3.14 -13.48
N ILE A 30 -17.31 -3.96 -12.42
CA ILE A 30 -16.22 -4.93 -12.24
C ILE A 30 -16.20 -5.99 -13.35
N SER A 31 -17.38 -6.36 -13.86
CA SER A 31 -17.48 -7.34 -14.95
C SER A 31 -17.01 -6.77 -16.30
N PHE A 32 -16.94 -5.44 -16.41
CA PHE A 32 -16.42 -4.74 -17.58
C PHE A 32 -14.92 -4.52 -17.33
N TYR A 33 -14.08 -5.41 -17.86
CA TYR A 33 -12.62 -5.43 -17.70
C TYR A 33 -11.92 -4.30 -18.49
N ASP A 34 -12.37 -3.07 -18.30
CA ASP A 34 -11.78 -1.88 -18.90
C ASP A 34 -10.88 -1.19 -17.89
N ASP A 35 -9.65 -0.88 -18.30
CA ASP A 35 -8.53 -0.47 -17.45
C ASP A 35 -8.62 1.02 -17.06
N THR A 36 -9.74 1.41 -16.45
CA THR A 36 -10.14 2.81 -16.20
C THR A 36 -10.15 3.17 -14.71
N GLU A 37 -10.11 4.47 -14.41
CA GLU A 37 -10.35 4.98 -13.05
C GLU A 37 -11.74 4.57 -12.53
N GLU A 38 -12.74 4.48 -13.41
CA GLU A 38 -14.08 4.01 -13.06
C GLU A 38 -14.04 2.56 -12.52
N LEU A 39 -13.19 1.70 -13.10
CA LEU A 39 -12.99 0.34 -12.61
C LEU A 39 -12.29 0.32 -11.23
N GLU A 40 -11.28 1.17 -10.98
CA GLU A 40 -10.64 1.29 -9.66
C GLU A 40 -11.67 1.64 -8.57
N GLN A 41 -12.56 2.59 -8.87
CA GLN A 41 -13.60 3.01 -7.95
C GLN A 41 -14.63 1.89 -7.69
N ALA A 42 -14.96 1.13 -8.73
CA ALA A 42 -15.84 -0.03 -8.61
C ALA A 42 -15.21 -1.12 -7.73
N ILE A 43 -13.94 -1.45 -7.95
CA ILE A 43 -13.15 -2.39 -7.14
C ILE A 43 -13.19 -1.99 -5.66
N ARG A 44 -12.91 -0.72 -5.35
CA ARG A 44 -12.93 -0.24 -3.97
C ARG A 44 -14.32 -0.23 -3.36
N SER A 45 -15.32 0.19 -4.12
CA SER A 45 -16.72 0.15 -3.66
C SER A 45 -17.14 -1.29 -3.34
N PHE A 46 -16.72 -2.26 -4.15
CA PHE A 46 -16.96 -3.68 -3.90
C PHE A 46 -16.28 -4.17 -2.63
N GLY A 47 -15.00 -3.81 -2.44
CA GLY A 47 -14.25 -4.17 -1.24
C GLY A 47 -14.88 -3.66 0.07
N LEU A 48 -15.50 -2.47 0.05
CA LEU A 48 -16.23 -1.93 1.20
C LEU A 48 -17.63 -2.51 1.38
N ALA A 49 -18.31 -2.86 0.27
CA ALA A 49 -19.67 -3.37 0.30
C ALA A 49 -19.76 -4.88 0.61
N CYS A 50 -18.67 -5.62 0.40
CA CYS A 50 -18.65 -7.08 0.46
C CYS A 50 -17.61 -7.61 1.46
N SER A 51 -17.93 -8.75 2.09
CA SER A 51 -16.98 -9.48 2.94
C SER A 51 -15.98 -10.31 2.11
N PRO A 52 -14.78 -10.59 2.62
CA PRO A 52 -13.74 -11.36 1.93
C PRO A 52 -14.01 -12.88 1.92
N THR A 53 -15.10 -13.30 1.29
CA THR A 53 -15.31 -14.72 0.96
C THR A 53 -14.36 -15.14 -0.16
N LEU A 54 -14.06 -16.44 -0.30
CA LEU A 54 -13.20 -16.96 -1.37
C LEU A 54 -13.64 -16.49 -2.78
N ASP A 55 -14.94 -16.45 -3.06
CA ASP A 55 -15.44 -16.02 -4.37
C ASP A 55 -15.22 -14.52 -4.60
N ASN A 56 -15.51 -13.69 -3.59
CA ASN A 56 -15.25 -12.25 -3.66
C ASN A 56 -13.75 -11.92 -3.78
N ILE A 57 -12.88 -12.70 -3.13
CA ILE A 57 -11.42 -12.54 -3.25
C ILE A 57 -10.99 -12.77 -4.70
N LYS A 58 -11.43 -13.88 -5.30
CA LYS A 58 -11.11 -14.21 -6.70
C LYS A 58 -11.54 -13.13 -7.69
N ILE A 59 -12.69 -12.49 -7.44
CA ILE A 59 -13.18 -11.38 -8.28
C ILE A 59 -12.17 -10.22 -8.29
N ILE A 60 -11.46 -9.97 -7.19
CA ILE A 60 -10.48 -8.88 -7.12
C ILE A 60 -9.07 -9.34 -7.53
N GLU A 61 -8.67 -10.57 -7.21
CA GLU A 61 -7.35 -11.11 -7.51
C GLU A 61 -6.97 -11.05 -8.99
N ILE A 62 -7.94 -11.20 -9.90
CA ILE A 62 -7.69 -11.09 -11.34
C ILE A 62 -7.04 -9.75 -11.74
N PHE A 63 -7.35 -8.67 -11.02
CA PHE A 63 -6.80 -7.34 -11.29
C PHE A 63 -5.37 -7.16 -10.79
N LEU A 64 -4.80 -8.13 -10.04
CA LEU A 64 -3.37 -8.15 -9.73
C LEU A 64 -2.49 -8.35 -10.98
N SER A 65 -3.10 -8.75 -12.09
CA SER A 65 -2.45 -8.85 -13.41
C SER A 65 -2.78 -7.69 -14.36
N SER A 66 -3.49 -6.66 -13.88
CA SER A 66 -3.87 -5.50 -14.69
C SER A 66 -2.62 -4.73 -15.17
N LYS A 67 -2.69 -4.19 -16.39
CA LYS A 67 -1.66 -3.28 -16.92
C LYS A 67 -1.87 -1.84 -16.47
N SER A 68 -3.02 -1.55 -15.88
CA SER A 68 -3.37 -0.23 -15.39
C SER A 68 -2.92 -0.07 -13.94
N ASP A 69 -1.92 0.80 -13.73
CA ASP A 69 -1.35 1.08 -12.41
C ASP A 69 -2.42 1.45 -11.37
N ILE A 70 -3.40 2.28 -11.78
CA ILE A 70 -4.49 2.71 -10.91
C ILE A 70 -5.39 1.53 -10.50
N VAL A 71 -5.77 0.66 -11.44
CA VAL A 71 -6.59 -0.53 -11.19
C VAL A 71 -5.86 -1.54 -10.30
N LEU A 72 -4.58 -1.80 -10.61
CA LEU A 72 -3.72 -2.66 -9.81
C LEU A 72 -3.59 -2.13 -8.37
N SER A 73 -3.37 -0.82 -8.19
CA SER A 73 -3.33 -0.18 -6.88
C SER A 73 -4.65 -0.36 -6.10
N GLY A 74 -5.79 -0.28 -6.81
CA GLY A 74 -7.13 -0.48 -6.25
C GLY A 74 -7.32 -1.90 -5.72
N ALA A 75 -6.91 -2.90 -6.50
CA ALA A 75 -6.94 -4.30 -6.11
C ALA A 75 -6.08 -4.56 -4.87
N ILE A 76 -4.85 -4.04 -4.84
CA ILE A 76 -3.95 -4.15 -3.68
C ILE A 76 -4.58 -3.55 -2.42
N LYS A 77 -5.16 -2.35 -2.52
CA LYS A 77 -5.83 -1.68 -1.39
C LYS A 77 -6.97 -2.55 -0.84
N VAL A 78 -7.85 -3.05 -1.71
CA VAL A 78 -8.99 -3.89 -1.30
C VAL A 78 -8.53 -5.18 -0.63
N LEU A 79 -7.57 -5.88 -1.24
CA LEU A 79 -7.09 -7.16 -0.73
C LEU A 79 -6.32 -6.99 0.59
N CYS A 80 -5.43 -5.99 0.68
CA CYS A 80 -4.38 -5.97 1.70
C CYS A 80 -4.56 -4.93 2.80
N ALA A 81 -5.22 -3.79 2.56
CA ALA A 81 -5.32 -2.74 3.58
C ALA A 81 -6.28 -3.15 4.70
N ASN A 82 -5.97 -2.79 5.95
CA ASN A 82 -6.83 -3.13 7.10
C ASN A 82 -8.19 -2.41 7.07
N SER A 83 -8.29 -1.31 6.33
CA SER A 83 -9.57 -0.61 6.09
C SER A 83 -10.49 -1.33 5.10
N TYR A 84 -10.01 -2.41 4.46
CA TYR A 84 -10.77 -3.30 3.60
C TYR A 84 -10.68 -4.73 4.16
N TRP A 85 -9.98 -5.65 3.49
CA TRP A 85 -9.97 -7.06 3.85
C TRP A 85 -8.75 -7.50 4.66
N GLY A 86 -7.67 -6.72 4.69
CA GLY A 86 -6.52 -6.95 5.56
C GLY A 86 -5.76 -8.25 5.31
N LEU A 87 -5.79 -8.79 4.09
CA LEU A 87 -5.20 -10.11 3.74
C LEU A 87 -3.71 -10.04 3.38
N VAL A 88 -3.00 -8.98 3.79
CA VAL A 88 -1.61 -8.68 3.40
C VAL A 88 -0.64 -9.87 3.52
N VAL A 89 -0.80 -10.71 4.55
CA VAL A 89 0.06 -11.90 4.78
C VAL A 89 0.06 -12.85 3.59
N SER A 90 -1.10 -13.03 2.94
CA SER A 90 -1.26 -13.92 1.79
C SER A 90 -0.60 -13.39 0.51
N TYR A 91 -0.25 -12.10 0.48
CA TYR A 91 0.22 -11.42 -0.72
C TYR A 91 1.64 -10.84 -0.58
N ILE A 92 2.37 -11.14 0.51
CA ILE A 92 3.70 -10.56 0.76
C ILE A 92 4.65 -10.68 -0.45
N ASP A 93 4.75 -11.87 -1.05
CA ASP A 93 5.67 -12.09 -2.16
C ASP A 93 5.23 -11.35 -3.42
N THR A 94 3.92 -11.33 -3.69
CA THR A 94 3.33 -10.53 -4.77
C THR A 94 3.61 -9.03 -4.57
N LEU A 95 3.40 -8.52 -3.35
CA LEU A 95 3.65 -7.11 -3.01
C LEU A 95 5.13 -6.73 -3.21
N LYS A 96 6.07 -7.59 -2.77
CA LYS A 96 7.50 -7.39 -3.01
C LYS A 96 7.84 -7.34 -4.49
N SER A 97 7.17 -8.14 -5.32
CA SER A 97 7.43 -8.17 -6.77
C SER A 97 7.14 -6.83 -7.47
N PHE A 98 6.23 -6.03 -6.92
CA PHE A 98 5.88 -4.69 -7.43
C PHE A 98 6.83 -3.58 -6.96
N LEU A 99 7.72 -3.85 -5.99
CA LEU A 99 8.62 -2.85 -5.43
C LEU A 99 9.96 -2.71 -6.17
N LYS A 100 10.10 -3.35 -7.32
CA LYS A 100 11.27 -3.20 -8.19
C LYS A 100 11.46 -1.73 -8.59
N LYS A 101 12.71 -1.30 -8.64
CA LYS A 101 13.05 0.10 -8.89
C LYS A 101 12.80 0.48 -10.34
N GLU A 102 13.09 -0.42 -11.26
CA GLU A 102 12.86 -0.27 -12.70
C GLU A 102 11.39 -0.04 -13.06
N ASP A 103 10.47 -0.60 -12.27
CA ASP A 103 9.02 -0.47 -12.50
C ASP A 103 8.43 0.80 -11.88
N ALA A 104 9.23 1.59 -11.15
CA ALA A 104 8.69 2.64 -10.31
C ALA A 104 7.95 3.74 -11.11
N TYR A 105 8.41 4.06 -12.32
CA TYR A 105 7.73 5.03 -13.18
C TYR A 105 6.35 4.52 -13.64
N GLU A 106 6.26 3.23 -13.98
CA GLU A 106 5.03 2.61 -14.51
C GLU A 106 4.06 2.21 -13.40
N LEU A 107 4.57 1.92 -12.20
CA LEU A 107 3.82 1.39 -11.05
C LEU A 107 3.80 2.36 -9.87
N SER A 108 3.77 3.67 -10.13
CA SER A 108 3.84 4.69 -9.10
C SER A 108 2.72 4.58 -8.05
N GLU A 109 1.46 4.43 -8.48
CA GLU A 109 0.28 4.32 -7.60
C GLU A 109 0.25 2.95 -6.89
N THR A 110 0.64 1.91 -7.61
CA THR A 110 0.80 0.54 -7.09
C THR A 110 1.82 0.51 -5.97
N GLN A 111 3.01 1.09 -6.15
CA GLN A 111 4.06 1.11 -5.13
C GLN A 111 3.65 1.94 -3.92
N ILE A 112 2.95 3.07 -4.12
CA ILE A 112 2.36 3.84 -3.02
C ILE A 112 1.39 2.96 -2.22
N ALA A 113 0.51 2.21 -2.89
CA ALA A 113 -0.42 1.30 -2.24
C ALA A 113 0.33 0.19 -1.47
N VAL A 114 1.34 -0.42 -2.08
CA VAL A 114 2.17 -1.47 -1.46
C VAL A 114 2.87 -0.95 -0.21
N PHE A 115 3.56 0.19 -0.27
CA PHE A 115 4.22 0.76 0.90
C PHE A 115 3.25 1.10 2.02
N SER A 116 2.05 1.57 1.68
CA SER A 116 1.01 1.88 2.67
C SER A 116 0.56 0.60 3.40
N VAL A 117 0.22 -0.47 2.67
CA VAL A 117 -0.24 -1.72 3.29
C VAL A 117 0.88 -2.44 4.05
N LEU A 118 2.12 -2.35 3.58
CA LEU A 118 3.27 -2.90 4.29
C LEU A 118 3.59 -2.12 5.56
N GLY A 119 3.42 -0.79 5.57
CA GLY A 119 3.56 0.01 6.79
C GLY A 119 2.57 -0.41 7.87
N GLU A 120 1.30 -0.59 7.51
CA GLU A 120 0.28 -1.13 8.42
C GLU A 120 0.64 -2.55 8.92
N TYR A 121 1.12 -3.41 8.03
CA TYR A 121 1.57 -4.76 8.36
C TYR A 121 2.74 -4.75 9.36
N LEU A 122 3.75 -3.93 9.11
CA LEU A 122 4.92 -3.77 9.97
C LEU A 122 4.51 -3.31 11.36
N HIS A 123 3.60 -2.34 11.44
CA HIS A 123 3.08 -1.85 12.72
C HIS A 123 2.40 -2.94 13.53
N LYS A 124 1.59 -3.76 12.87
CA LYS A 124 0.84 -4.83 13.53
C LYS A 124 1.70 -6.02 13.94
N THR A 125 2.71 -6.37 13.15
CA THR A 125 3.44 -7.65 13.29
C THR A 125 4.85 -7.49 13.84
N SER A 126 5.43 -6.30 13.73
CA SER A 126 6.85 -6.07 13.98
C SER A 126 7.78 -7.06 13.24
N ASP A 127 7.39 -7.50 12.03
CA ASP A 127 8.12 -8.51 11.26
C ASP A 127 9.55 -8.04 10.90
N PRO A 128 10.60 -8.61 11.51
CA PRO A 128 11.96 -8.14 11.31
C PRO A 128 12.48 -8.41 9.90
N ASN A 129 11.97 -9.44 9.19
CA ASN A 129 12.40 -9.73 7.83
C ASN A 129 11.84 -8.69 6.86
N MET A 130 10.60 -8.25 7.08
CA MET A 130 9.99 -7.21 6.27
C MET A 130 10.61 -5.85 6.57
N TYR A 131 10.91 -5.54 7.84
CA TYR A 131 11.68 -4.34 8.19
C TYR A 131 13.03 -4.31 7.50
N GLU A 132 13.78 -5.41 7.56
CA GLU A 132 15.09 -5.53 6.90
C GLU A 132 14.96 -5.29 5.40
N TYR A 133 13.99 -5.92 4.74
CA TYR A 133 13.76 -5.74 3.31
C TYR A 133 13.47 -4.28 2.91
N ILE A 134 12.50 -3.63 3.56
CA ILE A 134 12.14 -2.23 3.24
C ILE A 134 13.28 -1.27 3.61
N TYR A 135 13.95 -1.50 4.75
CA TYR A 135 15.08 -0.69 5.17
C TYR A 135 16.27 -0.79 4.20
N SER A 136 16.57 -1.99 3.70
CA SER A 136 17.59 -2.17 2.67
C SER A 136 17.28 -1.40 1.39
N LEU A 137 16.03 -1.45 0.90
CA LEU A 137 15.60 -0.64 -0.25
C LEU A 137 15.80 0.86 0.01
N PHE A 138 15.33 1.33 1.18
CA PHE A 138 15.42 2.73 1.56
C PHE A 138 16.85 3.25 1.61
N ILE A 139 17.76 2.53 2.27
CA ILE A 139 19.16 2.97 2.39
C ILE A 139 19.86 2.96 1.05
N THR A 140 19.67 1.94 0.22
CA THR A 140 20.28 1.89 -1.11
C THR A 140 19.83 3.08 -1.97
N GLU A 141 18.53 3.34 -2.05
CA GLU A 141 18.01 4.45 -2.85
C GLU A 141 18.34 5.82 -2.24
N LEU A 142 18.48 5.92 -0.90
CA LEU A 142 18.84 7.17 -0.24
C LEU A 142 20.28 7.59 -0.59
N GLU A 143 21.21 6.65 -0.66
CA GLU A 143 22.59 6.95 -1.08
C GLU A 143 22.62 7.41 -2.54
N GLU A 144 21.90 6.73 -3.44
CA GLU A 144 21.81 7.13 -4.84
C GLU A 144 21.17 8.51 -5.03
N TYR A 145 20.15 8.84 -4.24
CA TYR A 145 19.49 10.15 -4.28
C TYR A 145 20.42 11.31 -3.88
N LYS A 146 21.38 11.08 -2.98
CA LYS A 146 22.37 12.11 -2.62
C LYS A 146 23.22 12.50 -3.83
N ASP A 147 23.50 11.54 -4.71
CA ASP A 147 24.28 11.74 -5.93
C ASP A 147 23.40 12.26 -7.09
N ASN A 148 22.12 11.88 -7.14
CA ASN A 148 21.17 12.29 -8.18
C ASN A 148 19.74 12.56 -7.61
N PRO A 149 19.43 13.83 -7.25
CA PRO A 149 18.24 14.16 -6.48
C PRO A 149 16.97 14.40 -7.32
N ASP A 150 16.70 13.57 -8.34
CA ASP A 150 15.52 13.78 -9.18
C ASP A 150 14.19 13.67 -8.39
N PHE A 151 13.12 14.27 -8.95
CA PHE A 151 11.82 14.36 -8.29
C PHE A 151 11.18 12.99 -8.03
N PHE A 152 11.36 12.03 -8.94
CA PHE A 152 10.69 10.74 -8.87
C PHE A 152 11.33 9.85 -7.78
N PHE A 153 12.66 9.84 -7.71
CA PHE A 153 13.41 9.19 -6.63
C PHE A 153 13.00 9.73 -5.27
N LYS A 154 12.82 11.05 -5.15
CA LYS A 154 12.36 11.67 -3.91
C LYS A 154 11.01 11.11 -3.47
N ALA A 155 10.01 11.10 -4.36
CA ALA A 155 8.65 10.64 -4.02
C ALA A 155 8.66 9.18 -3.56
N ARG A 156 9.39 8.30 -4.25
CA ARG A 156 9.52 6.90 -3.87
C ARG A 156 10.23 6.74 -2.52
N LEU A 157 11.32 7.47 -2.28
CA LEU A 157 12.02 7.49 -0.98
C LEU A 157 11.12 7.96 0.16
N GLU A 158 10.31 8.99 -0.07
CA GLU A 158 9.33 9.47 0.90
C GLU A 158 8.37 8.36 1.31
N ARG A 159 7.92 7.54 0.36
CA ARG A 159 7.01 6.42 0.62
C ARG A 159 7.67 5.27 1.36
N MET A 160 8.93 4.95 1.05
CA MET A 160 9.68 3.94 1.79
C MET A 160 9.91 4.36 3.24
N TYR A 161 10.36 5.61 3.45
CA TYR A 161 10.54 6.15 4.78
C TYR A 161 9.22 6.17 5.55
N HIS A 162 8.14 6.60 4.90
CA HIS A 162 6.82 6.63 5.52
C HIS A 162 6.29 5.22 5.87
N CYS A 163 6.59 4.21 5.07
CA CYS A 163 6.30 2.80 5.38
C CYS A 163 7.00 2.36 6.68
N LEU A 164 8.31 2.64 6.80
CA LEU A 164 9.09 2.33 8.00
C LEU A 164 8.55 3.07 9.23
N ASP A 165 8.28 4.36 9.06
CA ASP A 165 7.78 5.23 10.12
C ASP A 165 6.38 4.83 10.60
N THR A 166 5.49 4.49 9.67
CA THR A 166 4.18 3.89 9.98
C THR A 166 4.35 2.57 10.71
N GLY A 167 5.34 1.75 10.33
CA GLY A 167 5.69 0.55 11.08
C GLY A 167 5.99 0.85 12.55
N ILE A 168 6.81 1.87 12.83
CA ILE A 168 7.21 2.21 14.21
C ILE A 168 6.09 2.93 14.98
N ARG A 169 5.54 4.01 14.41
CA ARG A 169 4.64 4.95 15.11
C ARG A 169 3.16 4.76 14.79
N GLY A 170 2.81 3.89 13.85
CA GLY A 170 1.43 3.65 13.43
C GLY A 170 0.75 4.90 12.90
N ARG A 171 -0.49 5.14 13.33
CA ARG A 171 -1.36 6.23 12.84
C ARG A 171 -0.78 7.64 13.01
N ILE A 172 0.15 7.85 13.95
CA ILE A 172 0.76 9.17 14.15
C ILE A 172 1.56 9.57 12.90
N ALA A 173 2.35 8.65 12.35
CA ALA A 173 3.12 8.89 11.14
C ALA A 173 2.20 9.18 9.94
N GLU A 174 1.08 8.46 9.81
CA GLU A 174 0.12 8.62 8.71
C GLU A 174 -0.47 10.03 8.65
N VAL A 175 -0.74 10.64 9.81
CA VAL A 175 -1.28 12.00 9.90
C VAL A 175 -0.23 13.04 9.53
N GLU A 176 1.00 12.89 10.04
CA GLU A 176 2.09 13.86 9.79
C GLU A 176 2.54 13.87 8.33
N TYR A 177 2.57 12.71 7.67
CA TYR A 177 2.91 12.60 6.25
C TYR A 177 1.95 13.38 5.34
N ARG A 178 0.67 13.48 5.71
CA ARG A 178 -0.34 14.22 4.92
C ARG A 178 -0.14 15.74 4.98
N VAL A 179 0.71 16.25 5.88
CA VAL A 179 0.82 17.68 6.20
C VAL A 179 2.16 18.29 5.75
N GLY A 180 3.22 17.50 5.55
CA GLY A 180 4.57 18.00 5.25
C GLY A 180 5.22 17.38 4.01
N LYS A 181 6.02 18.18 3.28
CA LYS A 181 7.01 17.67 2.31
C LYS A 181 8.32 17.46 3.04
N LEU A 182 8.96 16.30 2.87
CA LEU A 182 10.25 16.00 3.51
C LEU A 182 11.42 16.51 2.66
N GLU A 183 12.48 16.98 3.29
CA GLU A 183 13.79 17.23 2.70
C GLU A 183 14.75 16.09 3.07
N PHE A 184 15.10 15.23 2.12
CA PHE A 184 16.09 14.19 2.36
C PHE A 184 17.53 14.68 2.12
N PRO A 185 18.50 14.24 2.96
CA PRO A 185 18.35 13.35 4.12
C PRO A 185 18.02 14.07 5.44
N LYS A 186 17.81 15.39 5.43
CA LYS A 186 17.72 16.24 6.65
C LYS A 186 16.56 15.88 7.57
N ASP A 187 15.40 15.54 7.00
CA ASP A 187 14.16 15.33 7.76
C ASP A 187 13.98 13.87 8.22
N ILE A 188 15.00 13.02 8.05
CA ILE A 188 14.98 11.64 8.55
C ILE A 188 15.05 11.67 10.09
N ASN A 189 14.00 11.18 10.74
CA ASN A 189 13.98 11.01 12.18
C ASN A 189 14.89 9.83 12.58
N GLN A 190 16.05 10.15 13.15
CA GLN A 190 17.03 9.15 13.55
C GLN A 190 16.50 8.16 14.59
N ASN A 191 15.54 8.55 15.43
CA ASN A 191 14.94 7.63 16.40
C ASN A 191 14.14 6.53 15.69
N VAL A 192 13.37 6.88 14.64
CA VAL A 192 12.64 5.90 13.82
C VAL A 192 13.61 4.92 13.18
N ILE A 193 14.70 5.41 12.59
CA ILE A 193 15.73 4.57 11.97
C ILE A 193 16.40 3.65 13.01
N MET A 194 16.74 4.18 14.18
CA MET A 194 17.31 3.36 15.26
C MET A 194 16.37 2.25 15.72
N ASP A 195 15.07 2.54 15.85
CA ASP A 195 14.07 1.53 16.24
C ASP A 195 13.91 0.43 15.18
N VAL A 196 13.90 0.80 13.89
CA VAL A 196 13.94 -0.16 12.77
C VAL A 196 15.18 -1.06 12.90
N VAL A 197 16.37 -0.48 13.06
CA VAL A 197 17.62 -1.23 13.20
C VAL A 197 17.60 -2.14 14.43
N ASN A 198 17.00 -1.71 15.54
CA ASN A 198 16.87 -2.52 16.75
C ASN A 198 15.95 -3.73 16.55
N ILE A 199 14.84 -3.57 15.81
CA ILE A 199 13.95 -4.69 15.45
C ILE A 199 14.72 -5.71 14.60
N ILE A 200 15.45 -5.25 13.58
CA ILE A 200 16.28 -6.11 12.72
C ILE A 200 17.35 -6.84 13.53
N LYS A 201 18.05 -6.16 14.44
CA LYS A 201 19.09 -6.79 15.28
C LYS A 201 18.55 -7.85 16.23
N LYS A 202 17.36 -7.66 16.81
CA LYS A 202 16.73 -8.65 17.71
C LYS A 202 16.50 -10.01 17.04
N LYS A 203 16.32 -10.05 15.72
CA LYS A 203 16.28 -11.30 14.92
C LYS A 203 17.61 -12.05 14.96
N SER A 204 18.73 -11.36 14.78
CA SER A 204 20.06 -11.98 14.74
C SER A 204 20.44 -12.64 16.07
N TYR A 205 20.02 -12.09 17.20
CA TYR A 205 20.23 -12.71 18.51
C TYR A 205 19.40 -13.99 18.70
N LYS A 206 18.16 -14.06 18.18
CA LYS A 206 17.33 -15.27 18.28
C LYS A 206 17.84 -16.44 17.43
N LYS A 207 18.58 -16.18 16.35
CA LYS A 207 19.19 -17.22 15.50
C LYS A 207 20.45 -17.84 16.10
N ASN A 208 21.12 -17.18 17.06
CA ASN A 208 22.39 -17.63 17.65
C ASN A 208 22.22 -18.39 18.99
N VAL A 209 20.99 -18.73 19.38
CA VAL A 209 20.68 -19.35 20.68
C VAL A 209 20.18 -20.80 20.53
N TYR A 210 20.27 -21.37 19.32
CA TYR A 210 19.96 -22.78 19.05
C TYR A 210 21.09 -23.46 18.28
#